data_AF-A0A9P6B240-F1
#
_entry.id   AF-A0A9P6B240-F1
#
_cell.length_a   1.000
_cell.length_b   1.000
_cell.length_c   1.000
_cell.angle_alpha   90.00
_cell.angle_beta   90.00
_cell.angle_gamma   90.00
#
_symmetry.space_group_name_H-M   'P 1'
#
loop_
_entity.id
_entity.type
_entity.pdbx_description
1 polymer ?
#
loop_
_entity_poly.entity_id
_entity_poly.type
_entity_poly.pdbx_seq_one_letter_code
_entity_poly.pdbx_strand_id
1 'polypeptide(L)'
;MRSEYVSWEPLALQYESVQASPSKIQILKDRRSRHARRKHAQAYRWNNDVLPSLLRPFMKVMQERFSKSASSTPGNPAMCTCGKKLRSLKVLCVSMERLENIVLEVCLCRTAGIQLIERGFFPCAPLCPSLAVSLDMLEFVASLFLNMAPNERAWAATVVEYLRARGHEFAMGDSFRRRFANALAYYQVLVRLVRAEITQIIAGDKTCLNNELDEKTPVNDRKYPNVQSQPKLVPHPRCRSHQSCSCHPCICGFSAPQCVLEVPMSTVFWRKLYRIS
;
A
#
# COMPACT_ATOMS: atom_id res chain seq x y z
N MET A 1 -67.83 19.55 27.48
CA MET A 1 -66.55 20.14 27.95
C MET A 1 -66.30 19.69 29.38
N ARG A 2 -65.06 19.26 29.67
CA ARG A 2 -64.51 18.72 30.94
C ARG A 2 -64.96 17.31 31.30
N SER A 3 -64.12 16.42 31.79
CA SER A 3 -62.65 16.27 31.83
C SER A 3 -62.49 14.88 32.45
N GLU A 4 -62.05 13.88 31.69
CA GLU A 4 -61.73 12.57 32.27
C GLU A 4 -60.50 12.73 33.17
N TYR A 5 -60.68 12.47 34.47
CA TYR A 5 -59.63 12.48 35.47
C TYR A 5 -59.05 11.06 35.53
N VAL A 6 -57.94 10.83 34.81
CA VAL A 6 -57.19 9.58 34.91
C VAL A 6 -56.20 9.71 36.05
N SER A 7 -56.48 8.98 37.13
CA SER A 7 -55.63 8.80 38.31
C SER A 7 -54.41 7.93 37.95
N TRP A 8 -53.22 8.41 38.28
CA TRP A 8 -51.96 7.68 38.11
C TRP A 8 -51.60 6.96 39.40
N GLU A 9 -51.74 5.64 39.46
CA GLU A 9 -51.07 4.82 40.47
C GLU A 9 -49.66 4.44 39.98
N PRO A 10 -48.58 4.75 40.75
CA PRO A 10 -47.22 4.42 40.35
C PRO A 10 -46.96 2.91 40.50
N LEU A 11 -46.65 2.23 39.39
CA LEU A 11 -46.10 0.88 39.42
C LEU A 11 -44.74 0.91 40.13
N ALA A 12 -44.67 0.25 41.29
CA ALA A 12 -43.45 0.08 42.06
C ALA A 12 -42.41 -0.71 41.24
N LEU A 13 -41.42 -0.01 40.69
CA LEU A 13 -40.24 -0.61 40.10
C LEU A 13 -39.41 -1.26 41.21
N GLN A 14 -39.50 -2.59 41.34
CA GLN A 14 -38.52 -3.37 42.08
C GLN A 14 -37.22 -3.41 41.27
N TYR A 15 -36.21 -2.71 41.74
CA TYR A 15 -34.85 -2.84 41.25
C TYR A 15 -34.24 -4.13 41.81
N GLU A 16 -34.07 -5.15 40.96
CA GLU A 16 -33.20 -6.28 41.27
C GLU A 16 -31.74 -5.85 41.11
N SER A 17 -31.11 -5.62 42.26
CA SER A 17 -29.65 -5.48 42.36
C SER A 17 -28.96 -6.83 42.23
N VAL A 18 -27.69 -6.76 41.79
CA VAL A 18 -26.67 -7.83 41.73
C VAL A 18 -26.45 -8.39 40.31
N GLN A 19 -25.82 -7.57 39.46
CA GLN A 19 -24.89 -8.13 38.48
C GLN A 19 -23.49 -8.18 39.11
N ALA A 20 -23.08 -9.41 39.45
CA ALA A 20 -21.71 -9.70 39.86
C ALA A 20 -20.72 -9.17 38.81
N SER A 21 -19.69 -8.46 39.27
CA SER A 21 -18.60 -7.99 38.42
C SER A 21 -17.99 -9.16 37.63
N PRO A 22 -17.78 -9.06 36.31
CA PRO A 22 -17.08 -10.11 35.59
C PRO A 22 -15.59 -10.02 35.92
N SER A 23 -15.15 -10.77 36.94
CA SER A 23 -13.75 -10.84 37.42
C SER A 23 -12.79 -11.56 36.45
N LYS A 24 -13.14 -11.71 35.18
CA LYS A 24 -12.27 -12.32 34.17
C LYS A 24 -12.42 -11.61 32.83
N ILE A 25 -11.50 -10.70 32.56
CA ILE A 25 -11.18 -10.31 31.19
C ILE A 25 -10.61 -11.55 30.50
N GLN A 26 -11.40 -12.20 29.64
CA GLN A 26 -10.88 -13.23 28.75
C GLN A 26 -9.94 -12.56 27.75
N ILE A 27 -8.63 -12.60 28.01
CA ILE A 27 -7.63 -12.31 26.98
C ILE A 27 -7.75 -13.42 25.94
N LEU A 28 -8.54 -13.16 24.89
CA LEU A 28 -8.63 -14.00 23.70
C LEU A 28 -7.21 -14.24 23.19
N LYS A 29 -6.66 -15.43 23.48
CA LYS A 29 -5.36 -15.87 22.94
C LYS A 29 -5.48 -15.85 21.42
N ASP A 30 -4.88 -14.85 20.80
CA ASP A 30 -4.82 -14.72 19.34
C ASP A 30 -4.29 -16.04 18.75
N ARG A 31 -5.19 -16.82 18.14
CA ARG A 31 -4.90 -18.15 17.57
C ARG A 31 -4.07 -18.06 16.28
N ARG A 32 -3.68 -16.87 15.85
CA ARG A 32 -2.87 -16.68 14.64
C ARG A 32 -1.49 -17.32 14.78
N SER A 33 -1.09 -18.06 13.75
CA SER A 33 0.27 -18.58 13.62
C SER A 33 1.30 -17.44 13.71
N ARG A 34 2.54 -17.75 14.11
CA ARG A 34 3.62 -16.75 14.14
C ARG A 34 3.81 -16.07 12.77
N HIS A 35 3.62 -16.82 11.69
CA HIS A 35 3.67 -16.30 10.32
C HIS A 35 2.56 -15.26 10.07
N ALA A 36 1.31 -15.58 10.40
CA ALA A 36 0.18 -14.67 10.22
C ALA A 36 0.36 -13.37 11.03
N ARG A 37 0.86 -13.47 12.27
CA ARG A 37 1.20 -12.30 13.10
C ARG A 37 2.27 -11.42 12.47
N ARG A 38 3.35 -12.02 11.95
CA ARG A 38 4.41 -11.28 11.24
C ARG A 38 3.89 -10.58 9.98
N LYS A 39 3.07 -11.28 9.18
CA LYS A 39 2.45 -10.70 7.97
C LYS A 39 1.55 -9.52 8.32
N HIS A 40 0.72 -9.66 9.36
CA HIS A 40 -0.14 -8.57 9.84
C HIS A 40 0.67 -7.37 10.35
N ALA A 41 1.69 -7.60 11.18
CA ALA A 41 2.56 -6.53 11.67
C ALA A 41 3.31 -5.82 10.53
N GLN A 42 3.75 -6.56 9.51
CA GLN A 42 4.40 -5.98 8.34
C GLN A 42 3.43 -5.10 7.54
N ALA A 43 2.21 -5.59 7.27
CA ALA A 43 1.18 -4.83 6.58
C ALA A 43 0.76 -3.57 7.34
N TYR A 44 0.62 -3.68 8.66
CA TYR A 44 0.33 -2.55 9.53
C TYR A 44 1.40 -1.45 9.38
N ARG A 45 2.69 -1.80 9.48
CA ARG A 45 3.79 -0.83 9.34
C ARG A 45 3.85 -0.19 7.96
N TRP A 46 3.62 -0.98 6.91
CA TRP A 46 3.56 -0.43 5.56
C TRP A 46 2.48 0.65 5.44
N ASN A 47 1.27 0.36 5.91
CA ASN A 47 0.13 1.25 5.73
C ASN A 47 0.17 2.49 6.64
N ASN A 48 0.66 2.35 7.88
CA ASN A 48 0.59 3.42 8.87
C ASN A 48 1.87 4.26 8.94
N ASP A 49 3.04 3.67 8.65
CA ASP A 49 4.33 4.36 8.84
C ASP A 49 5.00 4.64 7.50
N VAL A 50 5.23 3.58 6.71
CA VAL A 50 6.13 3.66 5.56
C VAL A 50 5.47 4.34 4.38
N LEU A 51 4.35 3.85 3.88
CA LEU A 51 3.72 4.39 2.68
C LEU A 51 3.36 5.89 2.81
N PRO A 52 2.78 6.36 3.93
CA PRO A 52 2.55 7.79 4.12
C PRO A 52 3.86 8.60 4.05
N SER A 53 4.94 8.10 4.66
CA SER A 53 6.25 8.77 4.62
C SER A 53 6.89 8.79 3.22
N LEU A 54 6.57 7.82 2.36
CA LEU A 54 7.11 7.72 0.99
C LEU A 54 6.33 8.55 -0.04
N LEU A 55 5.10 8.96 0.28
CA LEU A 55 4.20 9.63 -0.65
C LEU A 55 4.82 10.88 -1.27
N ARG A 56 5.27 11.82 -0.43
CA ARG A 56 5.87 13.09 -0.86
C ARG A 56 7.22 12.90 -1.56
N PRO A 57 8.18 12.11 -1.02
CA PRO A 57 9.43 11.80 -1.74
C PRO A 57 9.20 11.18 -3.11
N PHE A 58 8.24 10.27 -3.22
CA PHE A 58 7.93 9.62 -4.50
C PHE A 58 7.38 10.63 -5.51
N MET A 59 6.43 11.48 -5.12
CA MET A 59 5.90 12.52 -6.03
C MET A 59 7.00 13.46 -6.50
N LYS A 60 7.92 13.87 -5.61
CA LYS A 60 9.06 14.72 -5.96
C LYS A 60 9.96 14.06 -7.02
N VAL A 61 10.35 12.80 -6.81
CA VAL A 61 11.16 12.04 -7.77
C VAL A 61 10.44 11.89 -9.11
N MET A 62 9.13 11.66 -9.10
CA MET A 62 8.35 11.57 -10.34
C MET A 62 8.30 12.93 -11.07
N GLN A 63 8.07 14.03 -10.35
CA GLN A 63 8.11 15.38 -10.93
C GLN A 63 9.47 15.66 -11.60
N GLU A 64 10.58 15.42 -10.90
CA GLU A 64 11.93 15.62 -11.44
C GLU A 64 12.19 14.80 -12.71
N ARG A 65 11.71 13.55 -12.75
CA ARG A 65 11.83 12.67 -13.92
C ARG A 65 11.07 13.18 -15.16
N PHE A 66 9.94 13.88 -14.96
CA PHE A 66 9.07 14.33 -16.05
C PHE A 66 9.27 15.81 -16.43
N SER A 67 9.67 16.67 -15.50
CA SER A 67 9.82 18.12 -15.70
C SER A 67 11.10 18.54 -16.46
N LYS A 68 11.87 17.58 -16.98
CA LYS A 68 13.20 17.74 -17.64
C LYS A 68 13.48 19.12 -18.26
N SER A 69 13.98 20.05 -17.44
CA SER A 69 15.13 20.87 -17.79
C SER A 69 16.33 20.13 -17.21
N ALA A 70 17.10 19.49 -18.10
CA ALA A 70 18.13 18.53 -17.75
C ALA A 70 19.37 19.23 -17.20
N SER A 71 19.49 19.37 -15.88
CA SER A 71 20.77 19.73 -15.24
C SER A 71 20.87 19.40 -13.76
N SER A 72 19.99 18.57 -13.17
CA SER A 72 20.24 18.04 -11.84
C SER A 72 21.08 16.76 -11.95
N THR A 73 22.40 16.93 -11.87
CA THR A 73 23.29 15.88 -11.37
C THR A 73 22.63 15.28 -10.12
N PRO A 74 22.62 13.94 -9.91
CA PRO A 74 22.12 13.37 -8.67
C PRO A 74 22.92 14.00 -7.52
N GLY A 75 22.34 15.00 -6.87
CA GLY A 75 22.97 15.70 -5.77
C GLY A 75 23.36 14.66 -4.74
N ASN A 76 24.58 14.75 -4.22
CA ASN A 76 25.09 13.83 -3.23
C ASN A 76 24.02 13.71 -2.12
N PRO A 77 23.55 12.49 -1.78
CA PRO A 77 22.37 12.31 -0.95
C PRO A 77 22.57 13.02 0.39
N ALA A 78 21.83 14.10 0.62
CA ALA A 78 21.99 14.96 1.79
C ALA A 78 22.04 14.12 3.07
N MET A 79 23.15 14.20 3.80
CA MET A 79 23.31 13.50 5.06
C MET A 79 22.38 14.12 6.09
N CYS A 80 21.84 13.29 6.99
CA CYS A 80 20.94 13.79 8.01
C CYS A 80 21.74 14.42 9.17
N THR A 81 21.52 15.71 9.43
CA THR A 81 22.21 16.46 10.52
C THR A 81 21.51 16.34 11.88
N CYS A 82 20.64 15.35 12.09
CA CYS A 82 19.83 15.25 13.31
C CYS A 82 20.62 14.89 14.59
N GLY A 83 21.93 14.65 14.50
CA GLY A 83 22.80 14.29 15.64
C GLY A 83 22.52 12.93 16.29
N LYS A 84 21.56 12.15 15.77
CA LYS A 84 21.19 10.83 16.30
C LYS A 84 22.10 9.74 15.76
N LYS A 85 22.22 8.64 16.51
CA LYS A 85 22.97 7.44 16.09
C LYS A 85 22.47 6.92 14.74
N LEU A 86 23.36 6.94 13.74
CA LEU A 86 23.13 6.36 12.43
C LEU A 86 23.33 4.84 12.48
N ARG A 87 22.46 4.10 11.79
CA ARG A 87 22.64 2.66 11.56
C ARG A 87 23.00 2.43 10.11
N SER A 88 24.08 1.71 9.84
CA SER A 88 24.41 1.26 8.49
C SER A 88 23.54 0.07 8.08
N LEU A 89 22.92 0.14 6.90
CA LEU A 89 22.08 -0.91 6.34
C LEU A 89 22.54 -1.23 4.92
N LYS A 90 23.01 -2.45 4.68
CA LYS A 90 23.31 -2.96 3.34
C LYS A 90 22.03 -3.38 2.63
N VAL A 91 21.83 -2.89 1.41
CA VAL A 91 20.68 -3.20 0.56
C VAL A 91 21.16 -3.61 -0.82
N LEU A 92 20.65 -4.72 -1.33
CA LEU A 92 20.86 -5.14 -2.72
C LEU A 92 19.82 -4.49 -3.62
N CYS A 93 20.26 -3.57 -4.46
CA CYS A 93 19.43 -2.86 -5.43
C CYS A 93 19.42 -3.59 -6.77
N VAL A 94 18.23 -3.87 -7.28
CA VAL A 94 17.99 -4.59 -8.53
C VAL A 94 17.35 -3.67 -9.56
N SER A 95 17.96 -3.56 -10.73
CA SER A 95 17.41 -2.86 -11.89
C SER A 95 17.49 -3.76 -13.14
N MET A 96 16.96 -3.30 -14.28
CA MET A 96 17.06 -4.04 -15.53
C MET A 96 18.52 -4.18 -16.03
N GLU A 97 19.39 -3.25 -15.66
CA GLU A 97 20.74 -3.18 -16.23
C GLU A 97 21.83 -3.58 -15.22
N ARG A 98 21.54 -3.39 -13.93
CA ARG A 98 22.54 -3.45 -12.85
C ARG A 98 21.98 -4.13 -11.62
N LEU A 99 22.87 -4.84 -10.94
CA LEU A 99 22.71 -5.41 -9.61
C LEU A 99 23.81 -4.83 -8.72
N GLU A 100 23.45 -4.05 -7.69
CA GLU A 100 24.44 -3.32 -6.89
C GLU A 100 24.14 -3.39 -5.39
N ASN A 101 25.19 -3.47 -4.57
CA ASN A 101 25.06 -3.38 -3.11
C ASN A 101 25.33 -1.95 -2.67
N ILE A 102 24.34 -1.31 -2.04
CA ILE A 102 24.49 0.01 -1.45
C ILE A 102 24.47 -0.06 0.07
N VAL A 103 25.11 0.91 0.72
CA VAL A 103 25.04 1.10 2.17
C VAL A 103 24.26 2.38 2.46
N LEU A 104 23.20 2.25 3.25
CA LEU A 104 22.38 3.36 3.70
C LEU A 104 22.71 3.71 5.15
N GLU A 105 22.76 4.99 5.47
CA GLU A 105 22.86 5.47 6.84
C GLU A 105 21.47 5.88 7.34
N VAL A 106 20.82 5.02 8.10
CA VAL A 106 19.42 5.18 8.47
C VAL A 106 19.27 5.78 9.86
N CYS A 107 18.35 6.73 9.99
CA CYS A 107 17.87 7.28 11.25
C CYS A 107 16.34 7.46 11.19
N LEU A 108 15.74 7.93 12.29
CA LEU A 108 14.30 8.19 12.35
C LEU A 108 13.83 9.30 11.39
N CYS A 109 14.69 10.28 11.12
CA CYS A 109 14.38 11.40 10.22
C CYS A 109 14.55 11.02 8.74
N ARG A 110 15.46 10.08 8.45
CA ARG A 110 15.79 9.65 7.09
C ARG A 110 15.80 8.12 7.00
N THR A 111 14.60 7.56 6.87
CA THR A 111 14.38 6.11 6.85
C THR A 111 14.98 5.47 5.59
N ALA A 112 15.19 4.14 5.62
CA ALA A 112 15.68 3.39 4.46
C ALA A 112 14.78 3.60 3.23
N GLY A 113 13.46 3.63 3.42
CA GLY A 113 12.52 3.81 2.32
C GLY A 113 12.67 5.15 1.63
N ILE A 114 12.78 6.26 2.36
CA ILE A 114 12.96 7.60 1.79
C ILE A 114 14.24 7.64 0.95
N GLN A 115 15.34 7.13 1.51
CA GLN A 115 16.64 7.08 0.85
C GLN A 115 16.66 6.24 -0.43
N LEU A 116 15.88 5.15 -0.46
CA LEU A 116 15.75 4.30 -1.62
C LEU A 116 14.91 4.99 -2.71
N ILE A 117 13.79 5.62 -2.34
CA ILE A 117 12.93 6.35 -3.29
C ILE A 117 13.71 7.49 -3.97
N GLU A 118 14.46 8.27 -3.20
CA GLU A 118 15.34 9.32 -3.72
C GLU A 118 16.37 8.80 -4.72
N ARG A 119 16.79 7.53 -4.58
CA ARG A 119 17.71 6.85 -5.51
C ARG A 119 17.00 6.12 -6.66
N GLY A 120 15.67 6.20 -6.75
CA GLY A 120 14.90 5.52 -7.77
C GLY A 120 14.66 4.02 -7.50
N PHE A 121 14.69 3.59 -6.23
CA PHE A 121 14.42 2.21 -5.82
C PHE A 121 13.28 2.13 -4.80
N PHE A 122 12.55 1.01 -4.80
CA PHE A 122 11.50 0.72 -3.84
C PHE A 122 11.88 -0.46 -2.93
N PRO A 123 11.74 -0.34 -1.60
CA PRO A 123 12.13 -1.39 -0.67
C PRO A 123 11.22 -2.63 -0.70
N CYS A 124 11.78 -3.82 -0.48
CA CYS A 124 10.98 -5.05 -0.33
C CYS A 124 10.37 -5.24 1.08
N ALA A 125 10.80 -4.43 2.07
CA ALA A 125 10.38 -4.54 3.46
C ALA A 125 10.37 -3.15 4.14
N PRO A 126 9.52 -2.94 5.16
CA PRO A 126 9.24 -1.59 5.65
C PRO A 126 10.38 -0.95 6.48
N LEU A 127 11.11 -1.74 7.27
CA LEU A 127 12.13 -1.20 8.20
C LEU A 127 13.57 -1.53 7.83
N CYS A 128 13.82 -2.79 7.47
CA CYS A 128 15.15 -3.29 7.17
C CYS A 128 15.11 -4.04 5.84
N PRO A 129 14.90 -3.33 4.72
CA PRO A 129 14.95 -3.93 3.40
C PRO A 129 16.33 -4.53 3.15
N SER A 130 16.38 -5.82 2.82
CA SER A 130 17.59 -6.46 2.31
C SER A 130 17.71 -6.31 0.79
N LEU A 131 16.60 -5.98 0.13
CA LEU A 131 16.49 -5.81 -1.31
C LEU A 131 15.64 -4.58 -1.63
N ALA A 132 16.00 -3.87 -2.67
CA ALA A 132 15.18 -2.85 -3.29
C ALA A 132 15.14 -3.06 -4.80
N VAL A 133 14.02 -2.72 -5.43
CA VAL A 133 13.80 -2.89 -6.88
C VAL A 133 13.63 -1.53 -7.51
N SER A 134 14.28 -1.28 -8.65
CA SER A 134 14.20 0.01 -9.34
C SER A 134 12.75 0.36 -9.67
N LEU A 135 12.38 1.62 -9.52
CA LEU A 135 11.04 2.11 -9.83
C LEU A 135 10.64 1.81 -11.27
N ASP A 136 11.56 1.93 -12.22
CA ASP A 136 11.30 1.70 -13.65
C ASP A 136 10.96 0.22 -13.93
N MET A 137 11.68 -0.71 -13.28
CA MET A 137 11.34 -2.14 -13.35
C MET A 137 9.96 -2.42 -12.76
N LEU A 138 9.60 -1.80 -11.63
CA LEU A 138 8.29 -1.99 -11.01
C LEU A 138 7.16 -1.38 -11.85
N GLU A 139 7.38 -0.23 -12.46
CA GLU A 139 6.44 0.41 -13.39
C GLU A 139 6.21 -0.44 -14.64
N PHE A 140 7.29 -0.98 -15.22
CA PHE A 140 7.23 -1.89 -16.35
C PHE A 140 6.39 -3.12 -16.01
N VAL A 141 6.64 -3.78 -14.88
CA VAL A 141 5.94 -5.02 -14.50
C VAL A 141 4.49 -4.76 -14.10
N ALA A 142 4.23 -3.66 -13.41
CA ALA A 142 2.86 -3.26 -13.11
C ALA A 142 2.06 -3.04 -14.40
N SER A 143 2.67 -2.42 -15.41
CA SER A 143 2.06 -2.22 -16.73
C SER A 143 1.91 -3.55 -17.49
N LEU A 144 2.91 -4.43 -17.41
CA LEU A 144 2.88 -5.75 -18.02
C LEU A 144 1.68 -6.56 -17.49
N PHE A 145 1.50 -6.63 -16.17
CA PHE A 145 0.42 -7.38 -15.53
C PHE A 145 -0.99 -6.80 -15.75
N LEU A 146 -1.10 -5.63 -16.39
CA LEU A 146 -2.38 -5.09 -16.85
C LEU A 146 -2.71 -5.52 -18.28
N ASN A 147 -1.71 -6.00 -19.02
CA ASN A 147 -1.84 -6.51 -20.39
C ASN A 147 -1.72 -8.03 -20.50
N MET A 148 -1.33 -8.72 -19.41
CA MET A 148 -1.24 -10.17 -19.34
C MET A 148 -1.56 -10.68 -17.94
N ALA A 149 -1.90 -11.98 -17.84
CA ALA A 149 -2.12 -12.61 -16.55
C ALA A 149 -0.88 -12.48 -15.63
N PRO A 150 -1.05 -12.06 -14.36
CA PRO A 150 0.07 -11.83 -13.45
C PRO A 150 0.79 -13.14 -13.16
N ASN A 151 2.04 -13.25 -13.62
CA ASN A 151 2.89 -14.41 -13.39
C ASN A 151 4.19 -13.99 -12.72
N GLU A 152 4.12 -13.67 -11.42
CA GLU A 152 5.26 -13.24 -10.61
C GLU A 152 6.39 -14.28 -10.59
N ARG A 153 6.05 -15.58 -10.65
CA ARG A 153 7.03 -16.66 -10.65
C ARG A 153 7.83 -16.68 -11.94
N ALA A 154 7.17 -16.68 -13.09
CA ALA A 154 7.85 -16.64 -14.38
C ALA A 154 8.66 -15.35 -14.50
N TRP A 155 8.06 -14.20 -14.15
CA TRP A 155 8.76 -12.93 -14.18
C TRP A 155 10.04 -12.94 -13.33
N ALA A 156 9.96 -13.36 -12.07
CA ALA A 156 11.13 -13.40 -11.20
C ALA A 156 12.21 -14.36 -11.71
N ALA A 157 11.83 -15.52 -12.24
CA ALA A 157 12.77 -16.47 -12.84
C ALA A 157 13.45 -15.87 -14.07
N THR A 158 12.69 -15.24 -14.97
CA THR A 158 13.21 -14.57 -16.16
C THR A 158 14.18 -13.45 -15.81
N VAL A 159 13.87 -12.61 -14.81
CA VAL A 159 14.77 -11.54 -14.37
C VAL A 159 16.08 -12.09 -13.81
N VAL A 160 16.02 -13.16 -13.02
CA VAL A 160 17.23 -13.81 -12.47
C VAL A 160 18.08 -14.38 -13.61
N GLU A 161 17.47 -15.07 -14.57
CA GLU A 161 18.18 -15.63 -15.73
C GLU A 161 18.79 -14.53 -16.61
N TYR A 162 18.01 -13.49 -16.90
CA TYR A 162 18.41 -12.37 -17.71
C TYR A 162 19.60 -11.61 -17.12
N LEU A 163 19.60 -11.39 -15.79
CA LEU A 163 20.70 -10.76 -15.10
C LEU A 163 21.92 -11.68 -14.99
N ARG A 164 21.72 -12.99 -14.80
CA ARG A 164 22.80 -13.99 -14.86
C ARG A 164 23.52 -13.98 -16.20
N ALA A 165 22.77 -13.95 -17.31
CA ALA A 165 23.34 -13.88 -18.66
C ALA A 165 24.19 -12.61 -18.89
N ARG A 166 24.00 -11.57 -18.07
CA ARG A 166 24.78 -10.32 -18.10
C ARG A 166 25.91 -10.28 -17.07
N GLY A 167 26.24 -11.40 -16.44
CA GLY A 167 27.31 -11.53 -15.46
C GLY A 167 26.94 -11.15 -14.03
N HIS A 168 25.64 -10.97 -13.73
CA HIS A 168 25.18 -10.66 -12.36
C HIS A 168 24.70 -11.93 -11.65
N GLU A 169 25.37 -12.31 -10.55
CA GLU A 169 24.97 -13.48 -9.77
C GLU A 169 23.96 -13.16 -8.65
N PHE A 170 22.83 -13.88 -8.64
CA PHE A 170 21.86 -13.83 -7.55
C PHE A 170 22.16 -14.89 -6.48
N ALA A 171 22.77 -14.48 -5.37
CA ALA A 171 22.90 -15.33 -4.17
C ALA A 171 21.57 -15.63 -3.45
N MET A 172 20.42 -15.19 -4.01
CA MET A 172 19.14 -15.14 -3.30
C MET A 172 18.16 -16.27 -3.60
N GLY A 173 18.41 -17.18 -4.55
CA GLY A 173 17.51 -18.32 -4.85
C GLY A 173 16.01 -17.94 -4.88
N ASP A 174 15.15 -18.79 -4.30
CA ASP A 174 13.70 -18.57 -4.19
C ASP A 174 13.29 -17.31 -3.40
N SER A 175 14.22 -16.69 -2.67
CA SER A 175 13.94 -15.50 -1.88
C SER A 175 13.74 -14.25 -2.74
N PHE A 176 14.30 -14.19 -3.96
CA PHE A 176 14.11 -13.06 -4.87
C PHE A 176 12.64 -12.89 -5.25
N ARG A 177 11.98 -13.96 -5.72
CA ARG A 177 10.56 -13.95 -6.09
C ARG A 177 9.69 -13.33 -5.00
N ARG A 178 9.86 -13.79 -3.76
CA ARG A 178 9.06 -13.31 -2.62
C ARG A 178 9.33 -11.84 -2.29
N ARG A 179 10.59 -11.41 -2.35
CA ARG A 179 10.98 -10.01 -2.08
C ARG A 179 10.47 -9.09 -3.19
N PHE A 180 10.58 -9.52 -4.44
CA PHE A 180 10.04 -8.82 -5.61
C PHE A 180 8.52 -8.67 -5.51
N ALA A 181 7.79 -9.77 -5.26
CA ALA A 181 6.34 -9.75 -5.11
C ALA A 181 5.88 -8.78 -4.01
N ASN A 182 6.57 -8.77 -2.87
CA ASN A 182 6.29 -7.79 -1.80
C ASN A 182 6.55 -6.35 -2.27
N ALA A 183 7.69 -6.09 -2.91
CA ALA A 183 8.00 -4.75 -3.41
C ALA A 183 6.95 -4.27 -4.41
N LEU A 184 6.57 -5.11 -5.37
CA LEU A 184 5.55 -4.81 -6.38
C LEU A 184 4.18 -4.53 -5.73
N ALA A 185 3.74 -5.37 -4.80
CA ALA A 185 2.44 -5.21 -4.14
C ALA A 185 2.34 -3.85 -3.40
N TYR A 186 3.37 -3.45 -2.65
CA TYR A 186 3.35 -2.18 -1.93
C TYR A 186 3.65 -0.98 -2.82
N TYR A 187 4.40 -1.15 -3.90
CA TYR A 187 4.55 -0.13 -4.94
C TYR A 187 3.20 0.19 -5.58
N GLN A 188 2.41 -0.82 -5.95
CA GLN A 188 1.05 -0.61 -6.47
C GLN A 188 0.14 0.11 -5.46
N VAL A 189 0.27 -0.18 -4.16
CA VAL A 189 -0.44 0.58 -3.11
C VAL A 189 0.03 2.03 -3.10
N LEU A 190 1.33 2.30 -3.13
CA LEU A 190 1.87 3.67 -3.17
C LEU A 190 1.33 4.45 -4.38
N VAL A 191 1.37 3.86 -5.57
CA VAL A 191 0.84 4.49 -6.79
C VAL A 191 -0.65 4.85 -6.64
N ARG A 192 -1.45 3.99 -6.01
CA ARG A 192 -2.87 4.30 -5.71
C ARG A 192 -3.02 5.45 -4.71
N LEU A 193 -2.20 5.50 -3.68
CA LEU A 193 -2.21 6.62 -2.71
C LEU A 193 -1.84 7.94 -3.39
N VAL A 194 -0.82 7.93 -4.24
CA VAL A 194 -0.40 9.11 -5.01
C VAL A 194 -1.51 9.58 -5.95
N ARG A 195 -2.19 8.65 -6.63
CA ARG A 195 -3.37 8.97 -7.45
C ARG A 195 -4.45 9.66 -6.64
N ALA A 196 -4.79 9.10 -5.49
CA ALA A 196 -5.81 9.69 -4.61
C ALA A 196 -5.41 11.10 -4.16
N GLU A 197 -4.15 11.31 -3.80
CA GLU A 197 -3.62 12.62 -3.40
C GLU A 197 -3.69 13.63 -4.55
N ILE A 198 -3.23 13.26 -5.74
CA ILE A 198 -3.26 14.12 -6.93
C ILE A 198 -4.70 14.48 -7.31
N THR A 199 -5.61 13.51 -7.30
CA THR A 199 -7.03 13.77 -7.57
C THR A 199 -7.63 14.73 -6.55
N GLN A 200 -7.25 14.63 -5.28
CA GLN A 200 -7.67 15.58 -4.25
C GLN A 200 -7.12 16.98 -4.49
N ILE A 201 -5.85 17.12 -4.89
CA ILE A 201 -5.23 18.41 -5.21
C ILE A 201 -5.98 19.05 -6.39
N ILE A 202 -6.19 18.31 -7.49
CA ILE A 202 -6.90 18.80 -8.68
C ILE A 202 -8.36 19.17 -8.35
N ALA A 203 -9.04 18.37 -7.53
CA ALA A 203 -10.42 18.67 -7.11
C ALA A 203 -10.49 19.89 -6.18
N GLY A 204 -9.50 20.07 -5.30
CA GLY A 204 -9.36 21.23 -4.43
C GLY A 204 -9.09 22.52 -5.21
N ASP A 205 -8.24 22.47 -6.24
CA ASP A 205 -8.00 23.61 -7.13
C ASP A 205 -9.26 23.97 -7.96
N LYS A 206 -10.07 22.96 -8.32
CA LYS A 206 -11.38 23.19 -8.95
C LYS A 206 -12.38 23.84 -8.02
N THR A 207 -12.34 23.58 -6.70
CA THR A 207 -13.18 24.33 -5.75
C THR A 207 -12.76 25.79 -5.61
N CYS A 208 -11.51 26.15 -5.89
CA CYS A 208 -11.08 27.56 -5.96
C CYS A 208 -11.50 28.27 -7.25
N LEU A 209 -11.60 27.55 -8.37
CA LEU A 209 -12.12 28.09 -9.64
C LEU A 209 -13.66 28.14 -9.69
N ASN A 210 -14.34 27.40 -8.81
CA ASN A 210 -15.81 27.34 -8.76
C ASN A 210 -16.44 28.06 -7.56
N ASN A 211 -15.64 28.57 -6.61
CA ASN A 211 -16.16 29.29 -5.44
C ASN A 211 -15.66 30.74 -5.46
N GLU A 212 -16.27 31.53 -6.34
CA GLU A 212 -16.84 32.77 -5.82
C GLU A 212 -18.00 32.32 -4.90
N LEU A 213 -17.87 32.67 -3.61
CA LEU A 213 -18.77 32.41 -2.48
C LEU A 213 -18.44 31.21 -1.54
N ASP A 214 -18.15 31.65 -0.31
CA ASP A 214 -18.48 31.08 0.99
C ASP A 214 -17.53 30.08 1.68
N GLU A 215 -16.58 30.71 2.39
CA GLU A 215 -16.46 30.70 3.86
C GLU A 215 -16.33 29.35 4.64
N LYS A 216 -15.06 29.12 5.07
CA LYS A 216 -14.56 28.48 6.32
C LYS A 216 -14.92 27.02 6.65
N THR A 217 -13.90 26.16 6.66
CA THR A 217 -13.64 25.22 7.79
C THR A 217 -12.19 24.71 7.80
N PRO A 218 -11.56 24.46 8.97
CA PRO A 218 -10.12 24.28 9.10
C PRO A 218 -9.62 22.85 8.92
N VAL A 219 -8.34 22.78 8.54
CA VAL A 219 -7.50 21.60 8.30
C VAL A 219 -7.13 20.93 9.63
N ASN A 220 -7.86 19.91 10.11
CA ASN A 220 -7.24 18.97 11.07
C ASN A 220 -7.82 17.55 11.20
N ASP A 221 -8.93 17.18 10.55
CA ASP A 221 -9.63 15.92 10.86
C ASP A 221 -9.80 14.90 9.72
N ARG A 222 -8.93 14.90 8.70
CA ARG A 222 -9.02 13.89 7.62
C ARG A 222 -8.52 12.51 8.09
N LYS A 223 -9.39 11.73 8.75
CA LYS A 223 -9.29 10.26 8.82
C LYS A 223 -9.72 9.66 7.48
N TYR A 224 -8.82 8.95 6.81
CA TYR A 224 -9.12 8.20 5.59
C TYR A 224 -9.96 6.95 5.93
N PRO A 225 -11.24 6.85 5.51
CA PRO A 225 -12.11 5.75 5.93
C PRO A 225 -11.80 4.40 5.26
N ASN A 226 -10.95 4.38 4.23
CA ASN A 226 -10.95 3.27 3.27
C ASN A 226 -9.84 2.23 3.45
N VAL A 227 -9.28 2.08 4.66
CA VAL A 227 -8.16 1.14 4.90
C VAL A 227 -8.62 -0.18 5.56
N GLN A 228 -9.89 -0.39 5.89
CA GLN A 228 -10.30 -1.59 6.65
C GLN A 228 -11.48 -2.43 6.13
N SER A 229 -12.10 -2.13 4.99
CA SER A 229 -13.13 -3.00 4.43
C SER A 229 -12.54 -4.03 3.47
N GLN A 230 -12.18 -5.22 3.98
CA GLN A 230 -12.26 -6.41 3.12
C GLN A 230 -13.73 -6.66 2.78
N PRO A 231 -14.10 -6.88 1.50
CA PRO A 231 -15.47 -7.21 1.18
C PRO A 231 -15.84 -8.57 1.81
N LYS A 232 -16.90 -8.58 2.62
CA LYS A 232 -17.51 -9.81 3.12
C LYS A 232 -18.06 -10.58 1.91
N LEU A 233 -17.50 -11.75 1.64
CA LEU A 233 -18.09 -12.71 0.71
C LEU A 233 -19.44 -13.17 1.28
N VAL A 234 -20.53 -12.80 0.63
CA VAL A 234 -21.86 -13.32 0.91
C VAL A 234 -22.02 -14.65 0.15
N PRO A 235 -22.41 -15.75 0.80
CA PRO A 235 -22.66 -17.01 0.09
C PRO A 235 -23.84 -16.86 -0.86
N HIS A 236 -23.64 -17.22 -2.12
CA HIS A 236 -24.69 -17.21 -3.14
C HIS A 236 -25.71 -18.33 -2.86
N PRO A 237 -27.03 -18.05 -2.86
CA PRO A 237 -28.06 -19.05 -2.59
C PRO A 237 -28.34 -19.85 -3.86
N ARG A 238 -27.43 -20.76 -4.23
CA ARG A 238 -27.71 -21.86 -5.19
C ARG A 238 -26.63 -22.95 -5.11
N CYS A 239 -26.55 -23.61 -3.97
CA CYS A 239 -25.98 -24.95 -3.84
C CYS A 239 -26.78 -25.71 -2.77
N ARG A 240 -27.95 -26.23 -3.15
CA ARG A 240 -28.62 -27.31 -2.42
C ARG A 240 -28.35 -28.61 -3.16
N SER A 241 -27.38 -29.38 -2.69
CA SER A 241 -27.49 -30.80 -2.36
C SER A 241 -26.08 -31.39 -2.21
N HIS A 242 -25.94 -32.16 -1.15
CA HIS A 242 -24.73 -32.87 -0.78
C HIS A 242 -24.59 -34.17 -1.59
N GLN A 243 -23.35 -34.66 -1.61
CA GLN A 243 -22.89 -36.04 -1.83
C GLN A 243 -22.50 -36.44 -3.26
N SER A 244 -21.25 -36.96 -3.32
CA SER A 244 -20.52 -37.56 -4.43
C SER A 244 -20.22 -36.68 -5.66
N CYS A 245 -19.06 -36.00 -5.65
CA CYS A 245 -18.32 -35.79 -6.89
C CYS A 245 -16.82 -35.62 -6.61
N SER A 246 -16.07 -36.67 -6.94
CA SER A 246 -14.61 -36.74 -6.86
C SER A 246 -14.02 -36.23 -8.19
N CYS A 247 -13.96 -34.92 -8.39
CA CYS A 247 -13.34 -34.35 -9.59
C CYS A 247 -12.41 -33.19 -9.22
N HIS A 248 -11.11 -33.39 -9.46
CA HIS A 248 -10.10 -32.33 -9.57
C HIS A 248 -10.53 -31.28 -10.60
N PRO A 249 -10.04 -30.02 -10.51
CA PRO A 249 -10.80 -28.87 -10.99
C PRO A 249 -10.80 -28.74 -12.51
N CYS A 250 -11.99 -28.85 -13.09
CA CYS A 250 -12.30 -28.43 -14.45
C CYS A 250 -12.20 -26.91 -14.59
N ILE A 251 -11.48 -26.52 -15.63
CA ILE A 251 -11.52 -25.21 -16.27
C ILE A 251 -12.89 -25.09 -16.96
N CYS A 252 -13.75 -24.22 -16.46
CA CYS A 252 -14.87 -23.69 -17.23
C CYS A 252 -15.06 -22.22 -16.83
N GLY A 253 -14.64 -21.35 -17.73
CA GLY A 253 -14.90 -19.92 -17.65
C GLY A 253 -16.39 -19.64 -17.78
N PHE A 254 -16.88 -18.75 -16.92
CA PHE A 254 -17.99 -17.88 -17.24
C PHE A 254 -17.70 -16.50 -16.66
N SER A 255 -17.96 -15.51 -17.50
CA SER A 255 -17.70 -14.09 -17.35
C SER A 255 -18.09 -13.54 -15.96
N ALA A 256 -17.14 -12.93 -15.28
CA ALA A 256 -17.38 -12.09 -14.10
C ALA A 256 -17.21 -10.62 -14.51
N PRO A 257 -18.06 -9.72 -13.99
CA PRO A 257 -18.20 -8.36 -14.50
C PRO A 257 -16.94 -7.55 -14.25
N GLN A 258 -16.66 -6.64 -15.16
CA GLN A 258 -15.60 -5.64 -15.11
C GLN A 258 -15.46 -5.03 -13.70
N CYS A 259 -14.55 -5.60 -12.90
CA CYS A 259 -13.79 -4.77 -11.99
C CYS A 259 -12.98 -3.88 -12.90
N VAL A 260 -13.33 -2.59 -12.94
CA VAL A 260 -12.56 -1.56 -13.63
C VAL A 260 -11.13 -1.63 -13.09
N LEU A 261 -10.28 -2.38 -13.80
CA LEU A 261 -8.84 -2.36 -13.63
C LEU A 261 -8.41 -1.02 -14.18
N GLU A 262 -8.35 -0.04 -13.29
CA GLU A 262 -7.88 1.30 -13.61
C GLU A 262 -6.49 1.23 -14.24
N VAL A 263 -6.43 1.76 -15.45
CA VAL A 263 -5.26 1.91 -16.33
C VAL A 263 -4.03 2.32 -15.51
N PRO A 264 -2.86 1.68 -15.69
CA PRO A 264 -1.62 2.21 -15.12
C PRO A 264 -1.42 3.61 -15.71
N MET A 265 -0.90 4.58 -14.96
CA MET A 265 -0.64 5.89 -15.55
C MET A 265 0.41 5.65 -16.63
N SER A 266 0.01 5.76 -17.90
CA SER A 266 1.00 5.79 -18.96
C SER A 266 1.89 7.00 -18.74
N THR A 267 3.09 6.97 -19.30
CA THR A 267 4.03 8.10 -19.37
C THR A 267 3.34 9.39 -19.86
N VAL A 268 2.22 9.25 -20.58
CA VAL A 268 1.36 10.34 -21.08
C VAL A 268 0.58 11.05 -19.97
N PHE A 269 0.06 10.32 -18.96
CA PHE A 269 -0.71 10.94 -17.87
C PHE A 269 0.18 11.82 -16.99
N TRP A 270 1.37 11.33 -16.62
CA TRP A 270 2.35 12.12 -15.86
C TRP A 270 2.86 13.33 -16.64
N ARG A 271 3.12 13.18 -17.94
CA ARG A 271 3.47 14.30 -18.83
C ARG A 271 2.36 15.35 -18.95
N LYS A 272 1.08 14.94 -18.88
CA LYS A 272 -0.06 15.86 -18.99
C LYS A 272 -0.30 16.63 -17.69
N LEU A 273 -0.04 16.02 -16.53
CA LEU A 273 -0.16 16.71 -15.23
C LEU A 273 0.94 17.75 -14.99
N TYR A 274 2.20 17.43 -15.27
CA TYR A 274 3.33 18.33 -14.98
C TYR A 274 3.66 19.33 -16.09
N ARG A 275 2.82 19.45 -17.12
CA ARG A 275 2.92 20.47 -18.18
C ARG A 275 1.89 21.59 -18.04
N ILE A 276 0.99 21.48 -17.05
CA ILE A 276 -0.10 22.44 -16.77
C ILE A 276 0.25 23.33 -15.56
N SER A 277 1.35 23.04 -14.86
CA SER A 277 1.96 23.92 -13.84
C SER A 277 3.12 24.68 -14.43
#